data_AF-A0A8R1EW32-F1
#
_entry.id   AF-A0A8R1EW32-F1
#
_cell.length_a   1.000
_cell.length_b   1.000
_cell.length_c   1.000
_cell.angle_alpha   90.00
_cell.angle_beta   90.00
_cell.angle_gamma   90.00
#
_symmetry.space_group_name_H-M   'P 1'
#
loop_
_entity.id
_entity.type
_entity.pdbx_description
1 polymer ?
#
loop_
_entity_poly.entity_id
_entity_poly.type
_entity_poly.pdbx_seq_one_letter_code
_entity_poly.pdbx_strand_id
1 'polypeptide(L)'
;MPIATRREALKKKYQFDCACEGCLDEERNIRMEAWSCGICVGGLVPNKEGASCTLCGWTMSRDHYELCRAAEEAAIASRPKIENDFIALETKKQLCEKLIELFQDTIHTFNVHRIPFLRCLYIASLAAQE
;
A
#
# COMPACT_ATOMS: atom_id res chain seq x y z
N MET A 1 4.01 6.75 1.16
CA MET A 1 4.24 7.04 -0.27
C MET A 1 5.46 6.26 -0.74
N PRO A 2 5.43 5.71 -1.96
CA PRO A 2 6.59 5.08 -2.61
C PRO A 2 7.81 6.01 -2.62
N ILE A 3 9.02 5.44 -2.64
CA ILE A 3 10.27 6.21 -2.57
C ILE A 3 10.43 7.15 -3.77
N ALA A 4 10.15 6.67 -4.98
CA ALA A 4 10.27 7.44 -6.20
C ALA A 4 9.37 8.68 -6.16
N THR A 5 8.09 8.50 -5.85
CA THR A 5 7.12 9.59 -5.71
C THR A 5 7.50 10.57 -4.60
N ARG A 6 8.02 10.06 -3.48
CA ARG A 6 8.46 10.89 -2.35
C ARG A 6 9.65 11.77 -2.73
N ARG A 7 10.67 11.19 -3.38
CA ARG A 7 11.86 11.93 -3.84
C ARG A 7 11.49 12.95 -4.91
N GLU A 8 10.65 12.58 -5.87
CA GLU A 8 10.16 13.48 -6.91
C GLU A 8 9.40 14.68 -6.30
N ALA A 9 8.49 14.45 -5.35
CA ALA A 9 7.75 15.51 -4.68
C ALA A 9 8.67 16.48 -3.92
N LEU A 10 9.69 15.96 -3.22
CA LEU A 10 10.67 16.77 -2.50
C LEU A 10 11.57 17.56 -3.45
N LYS A 11 12.04 16.93 -4.53
CA LYS A 11 12.85 17.61 -5.55
C LYS A 11 12.07 18.72 -6.24
N LYS A 12 10.81 18.48 -6.59
CA LYS A 12 9.94 19.48 -7.21
C LYS A 12 9.67 20.67 -6.28
N LYS A 13 9.47 20.43 -4.99
CA LYS A 13 9.07 21.48 -4.03
C LYS A 13 10.26 22.23 -3.42
N TYR A 14 11.36 21.55 -3.18
CA TYR A 14 12.50 22.07 -2.40
C TYR A 14 13.84 21.98 -3.14
N GLN A 15 13.86 21.49 -4.39
CA GLN A 15 15.03 21.43 -5.29
C GLN A 15 16.22 20.59 -4.79
N PHE A 16 16.07 19.78 -3.75
CA PHE A 16 17.13 18.88 -3.24
C PHE A 16 16.80 17.40 -3.41
N ASP A 17 17.84 16.57 -3.39
CA ASP A 17 17.74 15.11 -3.40
C ASP A 17 17.77 14.56 -1.98
N CYS A 18 16.68 13.90 -1.57
CA CYS A 18 16.53 13.48 -0.19
C CYS A 18 17.37 12.24 0.14
N ALA A 19 18.35 12.43 1.03
CA ALA A 19 19.23 11.40 1.57
C ALA A 19 18.99 11.13 3.07
N CYS A 20 17.75 11.29 3.55
CA CYS A 20 17.43 10.92 4.93
C CYS A 20 17.49 9.40 5.13
N GLU A 21 17.61 8.94 6.37
CA GLU A 21 17.65 7.52 6.74
C GLU A 21 16.55 6.70 6.06
N GLY A 22 15.29 7.16 6.11
CA GLY A 22 14.18 6.44 5.47
C GLY A 22 14.19 6.44 3.93
N CYS A 23 14.97 7.31 3.29
CA CYS A 23 15.24 7.28 1.85
C CYS A 23 16.49 6.46 1.50
N LEU A 24 17.36 6.17 2.47
CA LEU A 24 18.56 5.34 2.29
C LEU A 24 18.32 3.88 2.69
N ASP A 25 17.30 3.60 3.51
CA ASP A 25 16.92 2.25 3.93
C ASP A 25 16.21 1.48 2.79
N GLU A 26 17.00 0.70 2.04
CA GLU A 26 16.51 -0.08 0.90
C GLU A 26 15.52 -1.17 1.31
N GLU A 27 15.80 -1.92 2.37
CA GLU A 27 14.95 -3.02 2.84
C GLU A 27 13.55 -2.52 3.23
N ARG A 28 13.49 -1.40 3.94
CA ARG A 28 12.23 -0.75 4.29
C ARG A 28 11.49 -0.28 3.05
N ASN A 29 12.16 0.37 2.10
CA ASN A 29 11.50 0.87 0.90
C ASN A 29 10.98 -0.28 0.02
N ILE A 30 11.69 -1.41 -0.07
CA ILE A 30 11.19 -2.63 -0.73
C ILE A 30 9.93 -3.14 -0.04
N ARG A 31 9.94 -3.28 1.29
CA ARG A 31 8.76 -3.74 2.05
C ARG A 31 7.55 -2.83 1.89
N MET A 32 7.79 -1.54 1.71
CA MET A 32 6.77 -0.51 1.52
C MET A 32 6.09 -0.54 0.16
N GLU A 33 6.69 -1.20 -0.83
CA GLU A 33 6.19 -1.28 -2.21
C GLU A 33 5.93 -2.75 -2.64
N ALA A 34 6.23 -3.72 -1.78
CA ALA A 34 6.04 -5.13 -2.06
C ALA A 34 4.56 -5.56 -2.06
N TRP A 35 4.30 -6.63 -2.80
CA TRP A 35 3.06 -7.38 -2.79
C TRP A 35 3.15 -8.59 -1.86
N SER A 36 1.99 -9.14 -1.51
CA SER A 36 1.91 -10.32 -0.65
C SER A 36 2.21 -11.59 -1.43
N CYS A 37 2.88 -12.55 -0.80
CA CYS A 37 3.06 -13.88 -1.37
C CYS A 37 1.77 -14.69 -1.25
N GLY A 38 1.30 -15.25 -2.37
CA GLY A 38 0.12 -16.11 -2.41
C GLY A 38 0.27 -17.47 -1.73
N ILE A 39 1.44 -17.80 -1.17
CA ILE A 39 1.68 -19.07 -0.45
C ILE A 39 1.99 -18.84 1.03
N CYS A 40 3.03 -18.06 1.34
CA CYS A 40 3.56 -18.01 2.71
C CYS A 40 3.08 -16.82 3.55
N VAL A 41 2.14 -16.00 3.04
CA VAL A 41 1.46 -14.86 3.69
C VAL A 41 2.37 -13.73 4.21
N GLY A 42 3.47 -14.04 4.89
CA GLY A 42 4.52 -13.12 5.32
C GLY A 42 5.63 -12.90 4.30
N GLY A 43 5.59 -13.62 3.17
CA GLY A 43 6.54 -13.43 2.08
C GLY A 43 6.29 -12.13 1.33
N LEU A 44 7.35 -11.36 1.11
CA LEU A 44 7.30 -10.18 0.25
C LEU A 44 7.67 -10.58 -1.18
N VAL A 45 6.88 -10.08 -2.13
CA VAL A 45 7.11 -10.25 -3.57
C VAL A 45 7.33 -8.85 -4.16
N PRO A 46 8.47 -8.58 -4.83
CA PRO A 46 8.66 -7.34 -5.56
C PRO A 46 7.51 -7.08 -6.54
N ASN A 47 7.11 -5.82 -6.71
CA ASN A 47 6.05 -5.39 -7.62
C ASN A 47 6.47 -5.42 -9.10
N LYS A 48 6.87 -6.60 -9.58
CA LYS A 48 7.32 -6.85 -10.96
C LYS A 48 6.77 -8.18 -11.45
N GLU A 49 6.46 -8.26 -12.74
CA GLU A 49 6.05 -9.51 -13.35
C GLU A 49 7.17 -10.55 -13.25
N GLY A 50 6.82 -11.80 -12.93
CA GLY A 50 7.79 -12.88 -12.74
C GLY A 50 8.65 -12.79 -11.48
N ALA A 51 8.35 -11.87 -10.55
CA ALA A 51 9.05 -11.80 -9.28
C ALA A 51 8.79 -13.03 -8.41
N SER A 52 9.80 -13.41 -7.62
CA SER A 52 9.70 -14.49 -6.64
C SER A 52 9.65 -13.96 -5.23
N CYS A 53 8.92 -14.67 -4.37
CA CYS A 53 8.91 -14.45 -2.94
C CYS A 53 10.30 -14.64 -2.34
N THR A 54 10.77 -13.68 -1.55
CA THR A 54 12.10 -13.75 -0.92
C THR A 54 12.20 -14.77 0.22
N LEU A 55 11.06 -15.24 0.75
CA LEU A 55 11.03 -16.22 1.84
C LEU A 55 10.92 -17.66 1.34
N CYS A 56 9.88 -17.97 0.55
CA CYS A 56 9.60 -19.35 0.12
C CYS A 56 10.06 -19.67 -1.30
N GLY A 57 10.60 -18.69 -2.03
CA GLY A 57 11.05 -18.87 -3.42
C GLY A 57 9.92 -19.04 -4.45
N TRP A 58 8.66 -18.94 -4.05
CA TRP A 58 7.52 -19.04 -4.96
C TRP A 58 7.57 -17.93 -6.01
N THR A 59 7.54 -18.32 -7.29
CA THR A 59 7.41 -17.40 -8.42
C THR A 59 5.95 -17.04 -8.64
N MET A 60 5.68 -15.74 -8.68
CA MET A 60 4.34 -15.21 -8.85
C MET A 60 3.72 -15.66 -10.17
N SER A 61 2.51 -16.23 -10.09
CA SER A 61 1.71 -16.54 -11.27
C SER A 61 1.15 -15.25 -11.89
N ARG A 62 0.80 -15.32 -13.17
CA ARG A 62 0.19 -14.19 -13.87
C ARG A 62 -1.13 -13.74 -13.21
N ASP A 63 -1.96 -14.69 -12.79
CA ASP A 63 -3.24 -14.37 -12.14
C ASP A 63 -3.04 -13.62 -10.82
N HIS A 64 -2.03 -14.03 -10.02
CA HIS A 64 -1.70 -13.33 -8.77
C HIS A 64 -1.11 -11.95 -9.03
N TYR A 65 -0.28 -11.81 -10.06
CA TYR A 65 0.24 -10.52 -10.51
C TYR A 65 -0.89 -9.56 -10.87
N GLU A 66 -1.85 -10.00 -11.69
CA GLU A 66 -3.00 -9.18 -12.09
C GLU A 66 -3.86 -8.79 -10.89
N LEU A 67 -4.07 -9.72 -9.95
CA LEU A 67 -4.81 -9.45 -8.72
C LEU A 67 -4.10 -8.40 -7.83
N CYS A 68 -2.78 -8.52 -7.65
CA CYS A 68 -2.01 -7.56 -6.87
C CYS A 68 -1.97 -6.18 -7.54
N ARG A 69 -1.81 -6.14 -8.87
CA ARG A 69 -1.86 -4.89 -9.64
C ARG A 69 -3.23 -4.21 -9.50
N ALA A 70 -4.32 -4.96 -9.65
CA ALA A 70 -5.66 -4.42 -9.49
C ALA A 70 -5.91 -3.88 -8.07
N ALA A 71 -5.41 -4.56 -7.04
CA ALA A 71 -5.49 -4.08 -5.66
C ALA A 71 -4.71 -2.77 -5.45
N GLU A 72 -3.50 -2.67 -6.00
CA GLU A 72 -2.69 -1.45 -5.94
C GLU A 72 -3.34 -0.28 -6.69
N GLU A 73 -3.86 -0.52 -7.90
CA GLU A 73 -4.62 0.46 -8.68
C GLU A 73 -5.88 0.93 -7.93
N ALA A 74 -6.62 0.01 -7.31
CA ALA A 74 -7.79 0.33 -6.50
C ALA A 74 -7.43 1.18 -5.28
N ALA A 75 -6.28 0.90 -4.64
CA ALA A 75 -5.77 1.68 -3.52
C ALA A 75 -5.43 3.12 -3.97
N ILE A 76 -4.77 3.27 -5.11
CA ILE A 76 -4.41 4.58 -5.68
C ILE A 76 -5.66 5.36 -6.06
N ALA A 77 -6.61 4.74 -6.78
CA ALA A 77 -7.82 5.39 -7.26
C ALA A 77 -8.79 5.79 -6.14
N SER A 78 -8.81 5.04 -5.03
CA SER A 78 -9.70 5.30 -3.90
C SER A 78 -9.18 6.38 -2.95
N ARG A 79 -7.89 6.67 -3.00
CA ARG A 79 -7.24 7.61 -2.07
C ARG A 79 -7.88 9.02 -2.05
N PRO A 80 -8.19 9.67 -3.18
CA PRO A 80 -8.84 10.98 -3.18
C PRO A 80 -10.23 10.97 -2.53
N LYS A 81 -10.94 9.84 -2.55
CA LYS A 81 -12.25 9.72 -1.90
C LYS A 81 -12.12 9.66 -0.37
N ILE A 82 -11.07 9.00 0.13
CA ILE A 82 -10.85 8.86 1.57
C ILE A 82 -10.33 10.18 2.17
N GLU A 83 -9.51 10.90 1.42
CA GLU A 83 -8.97 12.21 1.80
C GLU A 83 -10.01 13.35 1.63
N ASN A 84 -11.22 13.06 1.15
CA ASN A 84 -12.27 14.06 0.95
C ASN A 84 -13.14 14.22 2.22
N ASP A 85 -13.13 15.41 2.79
CA ASP A 85 -13.90 15.75 3.99
C ASP A 85 -15.40 15.95 3.74
N PHE A 86 -15.82 16.15 2.49
CA PHE A 86 -17.23 16.25 2.11
C PHE A 86 -17.93 14.88 2.01
N ILE A 87 -17.17 13.78 2.03
CA ILE A 87 -17.73 12.42 2.04
C ILE A 87 -17.90 11.98 3.49
N ALA A 88 -19.12 11.55 3.83
CA ALA A 88 -19.46 11.07 5.16
C ALA A 88 -18.52 9.94 5.64
N LEU A 89 -18.16 9.98 6.92
CA LEU A 89 -17.21 9.04 7.52
C LEU A 89 -17.67 7.58 7.38
N GLU A 90 -18.96 7.31 7.52
CA GLU A 90 -19.53 5.97 7.36
C GLU A 90 -19.35 5.42 5.93
N THR A 91 -19.55 6.26 4.92
CA THR A 91 -19.30 5.88 3.51
C THR A 91 -17.82 5.57 3.28
N LYS A 92 -16.91 6.36 3.88
CA LYS A 92 -15.47 6.13 3.79
C LYS A 92 -15.08 4.83 4.49
N LYS A 93 -15.66 4.54 5.66
CA LYS A 93 -15.45 3.30 6.42
C LYS A 93 -15.83 2.07 5.58
N GLN A 94 -17.03 2.05 5.01
CA GLN A 94 -17.50 0.92 4.18
C GLN A 94 -16.59 0.66 2.96
N LEU A 95 -16.09 1.72 2.33
CA LEU A 95 -15.12 1.59 1.25
C LEU A 95 -13.79 1.00 1.76
N CYS A 96 -13.29 1.48 2.90
CA CYS A 96 -12.05 1.02 3.48
C CYS A 96 -12.13 -0.46 3.91
N GLU A 97 -13.23 -0.91 4.51
CA GLU A 97 -13.42 -2.32 4.89
C GLU A 97 -13.29 -3.25 3.69
N LYS A 98 -14.01 -2.96 2.60
CA LYS A 98 -13.93 -3.74 1.34
C LYS A 98 -12.53 -3.77 0.73
N LEU A 99 -11.80 -2.66 0.82
CA LEU A 99 -10.46 -2.57 0.25
C LEU A 99 -9.42 -3.27 1.14
N ILE A 100 -9.56 -3.21 2.46
CA ILE A 100 -8.69 -3.98 3.37
C ILE A 100 -8.84 -5.48 3.14
N GLU A 101 -10.07 -5.97 2.91
CA GLU A 101 -10.30 -7.37 2.54
C GLU A 101 -9.54 -7.75 1.26
N LEU A 102 -9.63 -6.92 0.22
CA LEU A 102 -8.86 -7.13 -1.02
C LEU A 102 -7.35 -7.12 -0.76
N PHE A 103 -6.86 -6.26 0.14
CA PHE A 103 -5.44 -6.10 0.40
C PHE A 103 -4.80 -7.26 1.16
N GLN A 104 -5.58 -8.04 1.90
CA GLN A 104 -5.07 -9.02 2.86
C GLN A 104 -4.07 -10.01 2.23
N ASP A 105 -4.34 -10.48 1.01
CA ASP A 105 -3.52 -11.46 0.30
C ASP A 105 -2.86 -10.92 -0.98
N THR A 106 -2.94 -9.60 -1.19
CA THR A 106 -2.46 -8.95 -2.42
C THR A 106 -1.38 -7.91 -2.14
N ILE A 107 -1.59 -7.09 -1.11
CA ILE A 107 -0.69 -6.01 -0.74
C ILE A 107 -0.01 -6.35 0.58
N HIS A 108 1.32 -6.38 0.59
CA HIS A 108 2.11 -6.71 1.78
C HIS A 108 1.73 -5.83 2.98
N THR A 109 1.76 -6.39 4.20
CA THR A 109 1.26 -5.74 5.43
C THR A 109 1.88 -4.36 5.69
N PHE A 110 3.15 -4.16 5.33
CA PHE A 110 3.87 -2.88 5.51
C PHE A 110 3.83 -1.96 4.28
N ASN A 111 3.07 -2.32 3.25
CA ASN A 111 2.98 -1.52 2.04
C ASN A 111 2.27 -0.18 2.32
N VAL A 112 2.81 0.89 1.72
CA VAL A 112 2.32 2.26 1.90
C VAL A 112 0.88 2.47 1.48
N HIS A 113 0.41 1.69 0.51
CA HIS A 113 -0.93 1.80 -0.03
C HIS A 113 -1.99 1.38 0.99
N ARG A 114 -1.65 0.60 2.03
CA ARG A 114 -2.58 0.23 3.11
C ARG A 114 -2.83 1.37 4.11
N ILE A 115 -1.86 2.26 4.28
CA ILE A 115 -1.84 3.26 5.37
C ILE A 115 -3.06 4.20 5.37
N PRO A 116 -3.49 4.81 4.25
CA PRO A 116 -4.63 5.72 4.25
C PRO A 116 -5.92 5.06 4.74
N PHE A 117 -6.15 3.81 4.33
CA PHE A 117 -7.34 3.04 4.66
C PHE A 117 -7.35 2.66 6.14
N LEU A 118 -6.23 2.15 6.65
CA LEU A 118 -6.07 1.82 8.07
C LEU A 118 -6.28 3.04 8.97
N ARG A 119 -5.77 4.22 8.56
CA ARG A 119 -6.01 5.47 9.28
C ARG A 119 -7.48 5.87 9.29
N CYS A 120 -8.16 5.75 8.15
CA CYS A 120 -9.59 6.06 8.05
C CYS A 120 -10.43 5.14 8.95
N LEU A 121 -10.14 3.83 8.96
CA LEU A 121 -10.81 2.87 9.82
C LEU A 121 -10.55 3.13 11.30
N TYR A 122 -9.33 3.51 11.66
CA TYR A 122 -9.01 3.91 13.03
C TYR A 122 -9.84 5.12 13.48
N ILE A 123 -9.91 6.17 12.65
CA ILE A 123 -10.73 7.36 12.94
C ILE A 123 -12.22 6.98 13.08
N ALA A 124 -12.74 6.15 12.18
CA ALA A 124 -14.12 5.68 12.25
C ALA A 124 -14.39 4.85 13.53
N SER A 125 -13.40 4.09 13.99
CA SER A 125 -13.50 3.30 15.22
C SER A 125 -13.53 4.18 16.47
N LEU A 126 -12.75 5.27 16.49
CA LEU A 126 -12.79 6.26 17.58
C LEU A 126 -14.15 6.96 17.64
N ALA A 127 -14.67 7.40 16.49
CA ALA A 127 -15.97 8.08 16.42
C ALA A 127 -17.16 7.21 16.83
N ALA A 128 -17.03 5.88 16.79
CA ALA A 128 -18.07 4.95 17.25
C ALA A 128 -18.06 4.70 18.77
N GLN A 129 -17.04 5.18 19.48
CA GLN A 129 -16.93 5.07 20.94
C GLN A 129 -17.49 6.30 21.67
N GLU A 130 -17.81 7.37 20.94
CA GLU A 130 -18.45 8.61 21.42
C GLU A 130 -19.97 8.51 21.33
#